data_AF-A0A2V7UJX2-F1
#
_entry.id   AF-A0A2V7UJX2-F1
#
_cell.length_a   1.000
_cell.length_b   1.000
_cell.length_c   1.000
_cell.angle_alpha   90.00
_cell.angle_beta   90.00
_cell.angle_gamma   90.00
#
_symmetry.space_group_name_H-M   'P 1'
#
loop_
_entity.id
_entity.type
_entity.pdbx_description
1 polymer ?
#
loop_
_entity_poly.entity_id
_entity_poly.type
_entity_poly.pdbx_seq_one_letter_code
_entity_poly.pdbx_strand_id
1 'polypeptide(L)'
;MVQPSTAIETESLPTHVLVSLCNVASAGPTLVTLEVASSRIRVLDVPDRWSLLGGLTGLAASGPYLYAMTSRSTAAGPGSGQPPSPSLLLIFDRRDLRLLNEYCCSSVFDAHSLWATEGELYVVSTGTDSVVRIGLEEAEVRREQVYWRPEPDGPTADVHHLNAIFPWTGDLLVSGFGRKTGPEWSSACEGFVVNTRTGERIASGVRHPHSLLEVGGMLAYCESSSMALRFAGSPRCQKLPGYARGLCRIGNDVFVATSRGRRVSKSTGALTTLHDTGEELAGRCSIARLSADALAIADVIELGPYGAEVYDLLPVTDVESWPVSDELAWHDAALRGLRVNFDERGATISSLHIEVVHRDRAVAWLHEEVAKRDQTIAWLHEEVAKGDRRLHEEVAKLDQTIAWLHEEVAKRDRTIAWLHGEVAARDQTIAGGRNERSGDEGK
;
A
#
# COMPACT_ATOMS: atom_id res chain seq x y z
N MET A 1 61.71 -15.05 -24.42
CA MET A 1 60.47 -14.26 -24.31
C MET A 1 59.34 -15.08 -24.88
N VAL A 2 58.57 -15.74 -24.01
CA VAL A 2 57.35 -16.46 -24.41
C VAL A 2 56.21 -15.47 -24.18
N GLN A 3 55.56 -15.03 -25.25
CA GLN A 3 54.32 -14.25 -25.13
C GLN A 3 53.21 -15.19 -24.63
N PRO A 4 52.44 -14.82 -23.60
CA PRO A 4 51.24 -15.57 -23.25
C PRO A 4 50.18 -15.32 -24.31
N SER A 5 49.68 -16.41 -24.89
CA SER A 5 48.48 -16.44 -25.70
C SER A 5 47.32 -15.97 -24.82
N THR A 6 46.82 -14.76 -25.09
CA THR A 6 45.51 -14.31 -24.61
C THR A 6 44.47 -15.12 -25.39
N ALA A 7 44.04 -16.25 -24.82
CA ALA A 7 42.78 -16.86 -25.19
C ALA A 7 41.70 -15.82 -24.89
N ILE A 8 41.12 -15.25 -25.94
CA ILE A 8 39.87 -14.51 -25.84
C ILE A 8 38.85 -15.57 -25.43
N GLU A 9 38.45 -15.60 -24.16
CA GLU A 9 37.26 -16.33 -23.73
C GLU A 9 36.10 -15.78 -24.54
N THR A 10 35.72 -16.50 -25.59
CA THR A 10 34.45 -16.27 -26.28
C THR A 10 33.37 -16.64 -25.29
N GLU A 11 32.82 -15.64 -24.58
CA GLU A 11 31.63 -15.85 -23.74
C GLU A 11 30.56 -16.54 -24.60
N SER A 12 30.11 -17.70 -24.11
CA SER A 12 29.06 -18.48 -24.77
C SER A 12 27.78 -17.63 -24.84
N LEU A 13 27.14 -17.60 -26.02
CA LEU A 13 25.87 -16.89 -26.17
C LEU A 13 24.84 -17.49 -25.21
N PRO A 14 24.02 -16.68 -24.50
CA PRO A 14 22.99 -17.19 -23.62
C PRO A 14 22.06 -18.18 -24.32
N THR A 15 21.90 -19.36 -23.73
CA THR A 15 21.02 -20.43 -24.24
C THR A 15 19.75 -20.57 -23.40
N HIS A 16 19.73 -19.95 -22.23
CA HIS A 16 18.65 -20.06 -21.26
C HIS A 16 18.24 -18.69 -20.73
N VAL A 17 17.01 -18.62 -20.21
CA VAL A 17 16.52 -17.51 -19.39
C VAL A 17 16.31 -18.02 -17.97
N LEU A 18 16.98 -17.42 -17.00
CA LEU A 18 16.65 -17.57 -15.59
C LEU A 18 15.45 -16.69 -15.26
N VAL A 19 14.45 -17.29 -14.62
CA VAL A 19 13.18 -16.66 -14.29
C VAL A 19 13.03 -16.63 -12.79
N SER A 20 12.87 -15.44 -12.20
CA SER A 20 12.51 -15.31 -10.79
C SER A 20 10.99 -15.40 -10.62
N LEU A 21 10.55 -16.27 -9.73
CA LEU A 21 9.16 -16.42 -9.34
C LEU A 21 8.97 -15.81 -7.94
N CYS A 22 7.85 -15.11 -7.78
CA CYS A 22 7.50 -14.46 -6.53
C CYS A 22 6.03 -14.73 -6.19
N ASN A 23 5.62 -14.43 -4.96
CA ASN A 23 4.28 -14.76 -4.45
C ASN A 23 3.91 -16.24 -4.68
N VAL A 24 4.90 -17.11 -4.51
CA VAL A 24 4.74 -18.55 -4.69
C VAL A 24 4.20 -19.18 -3.40
N ALA A 25 3.54 -20.32 -3.54
CA ALA A 25 3.13 -21.10 -2.37
C ALA A 25 4.35 -21.46 -1.52
N SER A 26 4.14 -21.73 -0.23
CA SER A 26 5.20 -22.24 0.65
C SER A 26 5.80 -23.52 0.04
N ALA A 27 7.13 -23.55 -0.08
CA ALA A 27 7.90 -24.58 -0.79
C ALA A 27 7.61 -24.73 -2.29
N GLY A 28 7.05 -23.69 -2.92
CA GLY A 28 6.91 -23.59 -4.37
C GLY A 28 8.21 -23.13 -5.07
N PRO A 29 8.32 -23.34 -6.39
CA PRO A 29 9.49 -22.92 -7.18
C PRO A 29 9.78 -21.42 -7.05
N THR A 30 11.01 -21.02 -6.72
CA THR A 30 11.40 -19.60 -6.68
C THR A 30 12.30 -19.18 -7.84
N LEU A 31 13.01 -20.14 -8.44
CA LEU A 31 13.79 -19.97 -9.66
C LEU A 31 13.50 -21.13 -10.61
N VAL A 32 13.33 -20.78 -11.88
CA VAL A 32 13.27 -21.76 -12.96
C VAL A 32 14.17 -21.31 -14.10
N THR A 33 14.71 -22.26 -14.86
CA THR A 33 15.38 -21.97 -16.13
C THR A 33 14.47 -22.35 -17.28
N LEU A 34 14.47 -21.52 -18.31
CA LEU A 34 13.83 -21.77 -19.60
C LEU A 34 14.91 -21.96 -20.66
N GLU A 35 14.98 -23.13 -21.27
CA GLU A 35 15.83 -23.38 -22.44
C GLU A 35 15.20 -22.77 -23.69
N VAL A 36 15.90 -21.86 -24.37
CA VAL A 36 15.33 -21.06 -25.47
C VAL A 36 14.98 -21.91 -26.69
N ALA A 37 15.79 -22.93 -26.99
CA ALA A 37 15.64 -23.73 -28.19
C ALA A 37 14.44 -24.69 -28.13
N SER A 38 14.18 -25.25 -26.95
CA SER A 38 13.17 -26.29 -26.72
C SER A 38 11.93 -25.80 -25.98
N SER A 39 11.97 -24.57 -25.46
CA SER A 39 10.99 -24.02 -24.50
C SER A 39 10.85 -24.88 -23.23
N ARG A 40 11.85 -25.71 -22.90
CA ARG A 40 11.83 -26.59 -21.72
C ARG A 40 12.11 -25.80 -20.45
N ILE A 41 11.26 -26.00 -19.45
CA ILE A 41 11.43 -25.42 -18.12
C ILE A 41 12.06 -26.44 -17.17
N ARG A 42 13.01 -26.00 -16.34
CA ARG A 42 13.56 -26.77 -15.22
C ARG A 42 13.44 -25.97 -13.93
N VAL A 43 12.90 -26.59 -12.89
CA VAL A 43 12.83 -26.00 -11.55
C VAL A 43 14.18 -26.16 -10.88
N LEU A 44 14.75 -25.07 -10.38
CA LEU A 44 16.01 -25.13 -9.66
C LEU A 44 15.77 -25.58 -8.22
N ASP A 45 16.59 -26.50 -7.74
CA ASP A 45 16.56 -26.95 -6.35
C ASP A 45 17.30 -25.93 -5.48
N VAL A 46 16.50 -25.09 -4.82
CA VAL A 46 16.97 -23.98 -3.99
C VAL A 46 16.27 -24.02 -2.64
N PRO A 47 16.92 -23.54 -1.55
CA PRO A 47 16.35 -23.56 -0.21
C PRO A 47 14.91 -23.02 -0.12
N ASP A 48 14.01 -23.84 0.44
CA ASP A 48 12.59 -23.51 0.63
C ASP A 48 12.36 -22.20 1.39
N ARG A 49 13.31 -21.78 2.24
CA ARG A 49 13.20 -20.54 3.02
C ARG A 49 12.95 -19.30 2.15
N TRP A 50 13.38 -19.29 0.89
CA TRP A 50 13.14 -18.16 -0.01
C TRP A 50 11.71 -18.09 -0.51
N SER A 51 11.02 -19.23 -0.64
CA SER A 51 9.58 -19.26 -0.92
C SER A 51 8.78 -18.66 0.26
N LEU A 52 9.21 -18.92 1.50
CA LEU A 52 8.61 -18.35 2.72
C LEU A 52 8.79 -16.83 2.80
N LEU A 53 9.83 -16.29 2.17
CA LEU A 53 10.05 -14.84 2.05
C LEU A 53 9.26 -14.21 0.88
N GLY A 54 8.36 -14.96 0.24
CA GLY A 54 7.56 -14.49 -0.89
C GLY A 54 8.27 -14.58 -2.24
N GLY A 55 9.34 -15.36 -2.34
CA GLY A 55 10.14 -15.59 -3.54
C GLY A 55 11.21 -14.53 -3.82
N LEU A 56 11.77 -14.56 -5.02
CA LEU A 56 12.85 -13.68 -5.45
C LEU A 56 12.34 -12.64 -6.44
N THR A 57 12.92 -11.45 -6.40
CA THR A 57 12.48 -10.32 -7.23
C THR A 57 13.53 -9.92 -8.24
N GLY A 58 14.57 -9.19 -7.84
CA GLY A 58 15.62 -8.75 -8.74
C GLY A 58 16.64 -9.85 -9.04
N LEU A 59 17.11 -9.92 -10.28
CA LEU A 59 18.22 -10.78 -10.72
C LEU A 59 19.31 -9.97 -11.41
N ALA A 60 20.57 -10.31 -11.16
CA ALA A 60 21.70 -9.78 -11.94
C ALA A 60 22.85 -10.78 -11.93
N ALA A 61 23.77 -10.67 -12.88
CA ALA A 61 25.01 -11.45 -12.90
C ALA A 61 26.19 -10.55 -13.29
N SER A 62 27.36 -10.85 -12.73
CA SER A 62 28.63 -10.20 -13.07
C SER A 62 29.78 -11.14 -12.76
N GLY A 63 30.62 -11.41 -13.78
CA GLY A 63 31.71 -12.38 -13.67
C GLY A 63 31.23 -13.75 -13.15
N PRO A 64 31.85 -14.30 -12.09
CA PRO A 64 31.51 -15.61 -11.54
C PRO A 64 30.28 -15.58 -10.61
N TYR A 65 29.63 -14.43 -10.43
CA TYR A 65 28.57 -14.27 -9.44
C TYR A 65 27.20 -14.07 -10.09
N LEU A 66 26.20 -14.70 -9.48
CA LEU A 66 24.79 -14.44 -9.70
C LEU A 66 24.21 -13.83 -8.43
N TYR A 67 23.37 -12.82 -8.58
CA TYR A 67 22.77 -12.06 -7.50
C TYR A 67 21.25 -12.16 -7.58
N ALA A 68 20.61 -12.36 -6.43
CA ALA A 68 19.16 -12.30 -6.31
C ALA A 68 18.75 -11.54 -5.05
N MET A 69 17.61 -10.86 -5.12
CA MET A 69 17.02 -10.18 -3.97
C MET A 69 15.74 -10.86 -3.51
N THR A 70 15.50 -10.84 -2.20
CA THR A 70 14.17 -11.12 -1.65
C THR A 70 13.39 -9.82 -1.50
N SER A 71 12.10 -9.79 -1.83
CA SER A 71 11.22 -8.68 -1.45
C SER A 71 10.52 -9.01 -0.12
N ARG A 72 10.93 -8.39 0.99
CA ARG A 72 10.17 -8.51 2.26
C ARG A 72 9.11 -7.41 2.33
N SER A 73 7.91 -7.78 2.77
CA SER A 73 6.77 -6.86 2.94
C SER A 73 7.16 -5.68 3.84
N THR A 74 6.88 -4.47 3.38
CA THR A 74 7.02 -3.22 4.14
C THR A 74 5.79 -2.95 5.02
N ALA A 75 4.66 -3.59 4.76
CA ALA A 75 3.51 -3.50 5.64
C ALA A 75 3.60 -4.52 6.77
N ALA A 76 3.48 -4.02 8.00
CA ALA A 76 2.89 -4.80 9.08
C ALA A 76 1.56 -5.33 8.56
N GLY A 77 1.37 -6.66 8.52
CA GLY A 77 0.06 -7.23 8.25
C GLY A 77 -0.98 -6.59 9.20
N PRO A 78 -2.27 -6.50 8.83
CA PRO A 78 -3.28 -5.96 9.71
C PRO A 78 -3.22 -6.68 11.08
N GLY A 79 -2.78 -5.96 12.13
CA GLY A 79 -2.61 -6.51 13.48
C GLY A 79 -1.23 -7.08 13.85
N SER A 80 -0.21 -7.08 12.98
CA SER A 80 1.10 -7.70 13.31
C SER A 80 2.06 -6.79 14.07
N GLY A 81 1.91 -5.45 13.96
CA GLY A 81 2.76 -4.48 14.67
C GLY A 81 4.27 -4.58 14.37
N GLN A 82 4.69 -5.41 13.40
CA GLN A 82 6.10 -5.63 13.10
C GLN A 82 6.65 -4.55 12.17
N PRO A 83 7.84 -3.99 12.46
CA PRO A 83 8.48 -3.01 11.59
C PRO A 83 8.86 -3.64 10.23
N PRO A 84 8.97 -2.82 9.16
CA PRO A 84 9.41 -3.29 7.86
C PRO A 84 10.79 -3.96 7.99
N SER A 85 10.91 -5.17 7.45
CA SER A 85 12.17 -5.90 7.44
C SER A 85 12.96 -5.58 6.18
N PRO A 86 14.29 -5.38 6.26
CA PRO A 86 15.11 -5.16 5.09
C PRO A 86 15.16 -6.41 4.19
N SER A 87 15.50 -6.17 2.92
CA SER A 87 15.67 -7.22 1.93
C SER A 87 16.97 -7.99 2.16
N LEU A 88 16.99 -9.27 1.79
CA LEU A 88 18.21 -10.06 1.72
C LEU A 88 18.81 -10.00 0.31
N LEU A 89 20.12 -9.84 0.25
CA LEU A 89 20.93 -10.07 -0.95
C LEU A 89 21.50 -11.49 -0.89
N LEU A 90 21.20 -12.28 -1.91
CA LEU A 90 21.72 -13.63 -2.10
C LEU A 90 22.79 -13.58 -3.19
N ILE A 91 23.97 -14.11 -2.86
CA ILE A 91 25.11 -14.15 -3.78
C ILE A 91 25.46 -15.61 -4.03
N PHE A 92 25.49 -16.00 -5.29
CA PHE A 92 25.72 -17.36 -5.75
C PHE A 92 26.97 -17.45 -6.61
N ASP A 93 27.64 -18.61 -6.55
CA ASP A 93 28.58 -19.01 -7.58
C ASP A 93 27.76 -19.35 -8.84
N ARG A 94 28.03 -18.65 -9.93
CA ARG A 94 27.27 -18.79 -11.18
C ARG A 94 27.48 -20.15 -11.84
N ARG A 95 28.57 -20.87 -11.52
CA ARG A 95 28.90 -22.15 -12.16
C ARG A 95 28.00 -23.28 -11.70
N ASP A 96 27.68 -23.33 -10.41
CA ASP A 96 26.94 -24.44 -9.79
C ASP A 96 25.74 -23.96 -8.96
N LEU A 97 25.44 -22.66 -8.97
CA LEU A 97 24.38 -22.03 -8.20
C LEU A 97 24.53 -22.23 -6.68
N ARG A 98 25.75 -22.50 -6.19
CA ARG A 98 26.02 -22.61 -4.76
C ARG A 98 25.91 -21.24 -4.10
N LEU A 99 25.12 -21.14 -3.03
CA LEU A 99 25.04 -19.93 -2.21
C LEU A 99 26.40 -19.65 -1.55
N LEU A 100 26.99 -18.51 -1.87
CA LEU A 100 28.25 -18.03 -1.31
C LEU A 100 28.03 -17.10 -0.13
N ASN A 101 27.00 -16.23 -0.21
CA ASN A 101 26.67 -15.30 0.86
C ASN A 101 25.16 -15.01 0.89
N GLU A 102 24.65 -14.80 2.11
CA GLU A 102 23.31 -14.27 2.38
C GLU A 102 23.47 -13.06 3.28
N TYR A 103 23.29 -11.88 2.70
CA TYR A 103 23.51 -10.61 3.38
C TYR A 103 22.19 -9.91 3.68
N CYS A 104 21.97 -9.56 4.94
CA CYS A 104 20.83 -8.74 5.35
C CYS A 104 21.16 -7.27 5.10
N CYS A 105 20.51 -6.65 4.11
CA CYS A 105 20.73 -5.25 3.80
C CYS A 105 20.35 -4.35 4.99
N SER A 106 20.99 -3.19 5.04
CA SER A 106 20.71 -2.13 6.01
C SER A 106 19.86 -1.02 5.40
N SER A 107 19.98 -0.79 4.09
CA SER A 107 19.37 0.35 3.40
C SER A 107 18.35 -0.04 2.32
N VAL A 108 18.24 -1.34 2.00
CA VAL A 108 17.36 -1.84 0.95
C VAL A 108 16.10 -2.48 1.51
N PHE A 109 14.94 -1.96 1.13
CA PHE A 109 13.61 -2.44 1.53
C PHE A 109 12.75 -2.67 0.29
N ASP A 110 12.04 -3.79 0.25
CA ASP A 110 11.24 -4.22 -0.89
C ASP A 110 12.02 -4.12 -2.22
N ALA A 111 13.15 -4.84 -2.29
CA ALA A 111 14.02 -4.78 -3.45
C ALA A 111 13.31 -5.25 -4.72
N HIS A 112 13.38 -4.47 -5.79
CA HIS A 112 12.68 -4.76 -7.04
C HIS A 112 13.63 -5.20 -8.15
N SER A 113 14.67 -4.43 -8.46
CA SER A 113 15.55 -4.70 -9.60
C SER A 113 17.01 -4.47 -9.25
N LEU A 114 17.89 -5.15 -9.97
CA LEU A 114 19.33 -5.13 -9.78
C LEU A 114 20.02 -4.81 -11.10
N TRP A 115 21.12 -4.09 -11.01
CA TRP A 115 22.12 -4.06 -12.06
C TRP A 115 23.51 -4.26 -11.44
N ALA A 116 24.31 -5.13 -12.05
CA ALA A 116 25.62 -5.50 -11.54
C ALA A 116 26.73 -5.04 -12.50
N THR A 117 27.83 -4.56 -11.92
CA THR A 117 29.11 -4.39 -12.59
C THR A 117 30.17 -5.21 -11.87
N GLU A 118 31.43 -5.13 -12.30
CA GLU A 118 32.52 -5.67 -11.51
C GLU A 118 32.62 -4.90 -10.17
N GLY A 119 32.47 -5.61 -9.05
CA GLY A 119 32.62 -5.08 -7.69
C GLY A 119 31.50 -4.16 -7.17
N GLU A 120 30.42 -3.93 -7.93
CA GLU A 120 29.32 -3.08 -7.49
C GLU A 120 27.96 -3.60 -7.94
N LEU A 121 26.95 -3.43 -7.09
CA LEU A 121 25.54 -3.64 -7.42
C LEU A 121 24.75 -2.34 -7.22
N TYR A 122 23.79 -2.10 -8.09
CA TYR A 122 22.81 -1.03 -7.95
C TYR A 122 21.45 -1.67 -7.77
N VAL A 123 20.81 -1.40 -6.64
CA VAL A 123 19.57 -2.06 -6.21
C VAL A 123 18.46 -1.04 -6.11
N VAL A 124 17.34 -1.30 -6.78
CA VAL A 124 16.11 -0.51 -6.60
C VAL A 124 15.45 -0.92 -5.30
N SER A 125 15.44 -0.01 -4.33
CA SER A 125 14.78 -0.14 -3.03
C SER A 125 13.45 0.61 -3.06
N THR A 126 12.39 -0.11 -3.39
CA THR A 126 11.04 0.46 -3.55
C THR A 126 10.47 0.96 -2.23
N GLY A 127 10.72 0.23 -1.15
CA GLY A 127 10.27 0.58 0.18
C GLY A 127 10.79 1.93 0.68
N THR A 128 11.85 2.46 0.06
CA THR A 128 12.49 3.73 0.45
C THR A 128 12.64 4.74 -0.69
N ASP A 129 12.10 4.43 -1.89
CA ASP A 129 12.30 5.19 -3.12
C ASP A 129 13.75 5.61 -3.33
N SER A 130 14.64 4.63 -3.37
CA SER A 130 16.05 4.89 -3.62
C SER A 130 16.68 3.82 -4.48
N VAL A 131 17.75 4.20 -5.19
CA VAL A 131 18.72 3.25 -5.70
C VAL A 131 19.86 3.21 -4.70
N VAL A 132 20.17 2.02 -4.20
CA VAL A 132 21.28 1.77 -3.28
C VAL A 132 22.41 1.13 -4.06
N ARG A 133 23.60 1.73 -3.98
CA ARG A 133 24.84 1.16 -4.48
C ARG A 133 25.47 0.30 -3.37
N ILE A 134 25.74 -0.95 -3.68
CA ILE A 134 26.37 -1.92 -2.80
C ILE A 134 27.75 -2.24 -3.36
N GLY A 135 28.80 -1.94 -2.59
CA GLY A 135 30.17 -2.28 -2.95
C GLY A 135 30.50 -3.69 -2.50
N LEU A 136 31.05 -4.48 -3.40
CA LEU A 136 31.40 -5.88 -3.20
C LEU A 136 32.91 -6.08 -3.32
N GLU A 137 33.43 -6.98 -2.50
CA GLU A 137 34.74 -7.61 -2.73
C GLU A 137 34.49 -9.11 -2.77
N GLU A 138 34.64 -9.71 -3.95
CA GLU A 138 34.19 -11.08 -4.21
C GLU A 138 32.70 -11.26 -3.86
N ALA A 139 32.37 -12.23 -3.01
CA ALA A 139 31.02 -12.49 -2.53
C ALA A 139 30.69 -11.75 -1.22
N GLU A 140 31.51 -10.79 -0.77
CA GLU A 140 31.31 -10.08 0.49
C GLU A 140 30.86 -8.63 0.27
N VAL A 141 29.85 -8.22 1.04
CA VAL A 141 29.36 -6.84 1.05
C VAL A 141 30.28 -5.97 1.90
N ARG A 142 30.84 -4.91 1.31
CA ARG A 142 31.74 -3.97 1.98
C ARG A 142 31.06 -2.67 2.38
N ARG A 143 30.06 -2.23 1.61
CA ARG A 143 29.37 -0.96 1.86
C ARG A 143 27.98 -0.94 1.21
N GLU A 144 27.08 -0.17 1.79
CA GLU A 144 25.84 0.29 1.17
C GLU A 144 25.82 1.82 1.18
N GLN A 145 25.41 2.42 0.06
CA GLN A 145 25.27 3.86 -0.06
C GLN A 145 24.08 4.20 -0.95
N VAL A 146 23.23 5.11 -0.51
CA VAL A 146 22.19 5.68 -1.38
C VAL A 146 22.87 6.39 -2.55
N TYR A 147 22.64 5.88 -3.75
CA TYR A 147 23.18 6.42 -5.00
C TYR A 147 22.27 7.49 -5.58
N TRP A 148 20.96 7.25 -5.57
CA TRP A 148 20.00 8.16 -6.20
C TRP A 148 18.62 8.06 -5.56
N ARG A 149 17.88 9.16 -5.58
CA ARG A 149 16.47 9.26 -5.19
C ARG A 149 15.74 10.19 -6.15
N PRO A 150 14.44 9.94 -6.46
CA PRO A 150 13.64 10.88 -7.24
C PRO A 150 13.45 12.21 -6.51
N GLU A 151 13.38 12.16 -5.17
CA GLU A 151 13.28 13.32 -4.29
C GLU A 151 14.36 13.20 -3.20
N PRO A 152 15.52 13.85 -3.37
CA PRO A 152 16.64 13.75 -2.42
C PRO A 152 16.25 14.10 -0.98
N ASP A 153 15.46 15.16 -0.81
CA ASP A 153 14.95 15.66 0.48
C ASP A 153 13.57 15.07 0.85
N GLY A 154 13.07 14.12 0.07
CA GLY A 154 11.77 13.48 0.28
C GLY A 154 11.78 12.41 1.37
N PRO A 155 10.59 11.95 1.81
CA PRO A 155 10.47 10.93 2.84
C PRO A 155 11.11 9.61 2.39
N THR A 156 11.78 8.91 3.31
CA THR A 156 12.34 7.57 3.08
C THR A 156 11.22 6.53 3.19
N ALA A 157 10.35 6.51 2.19
CA ALA A 157 9.18 5.63 2.10
C ALA A 157 8.83 5.38 0.63
N ASP A 158 8.07 4.32 0.38
CA ASP A 158 7.46 4.04 -0.93
C ASP A 158 6.41 5.14 -1.23
N VAL A 159 6.78 6.16 -2.01
CA VAL A 159 5.93 7.25 -2.51
C VAL A 159 5.73 7.15 -4.02
N HIS A 160 6.81 6.88 -4.75
CA HIS A 160 6.90 6.80 -6.21
C HIS A 160 6.88 5.37 -6.74
N HIS A 161 7.10 4.39 -5.86
CA HIS A 161 7.12 2.97 -6.16
C HIS A 161 8.07 2.66 -7.32
N LEU A 162 9.38 2.76 -7.07
CA LEU A 162 10.42 2.45 -8.06
C LEU A 162 10.37 0.97 -8.49
N ASN A 163 10.80 0.63 -9.71
CA ASN A 163 10.72 -0.75 -10.21
C ASN A 163 12.01 -1.24 -10.85
N ALA A 164 12.35 -0.71 -12.01
CA ALA A 164 13.50 -1.18 -12.78
C ALA A 164 14.69 -0.23 -12.71
N ILE A 165 15.89 -0.80 -12.74
CA ILE A 165 17.14 -0.11 -13.06
C ILE A 165 17.74 -0.70 -14.33
N PHE A 166 18.27 0.14 -15.22
CA PHE A 166 18.82 -0.32 -16.48
C PHE A 166 19.96 0.58 -16.98
N PRO A 167 21.11 0.02 -17.43
CA PRO A 167 22.16 0.80 -18.05
C PRO A 167 21.75 1.29 -19.45
N TRP A 168 21.87 2.59 -19.71
CA TRP A 168 21.51 3.20 -21.00
C TRP A 168 22.51 4.28 -21.38
N THR A 169 23.17 4.14 -22.53
CA THR A 169 24.10 5.15 -23.08
C THR A 169 25.17 5.63 -22.08
N GLY A 170 25.65 4.72 -21.21
CA GLY A 170 26.66 5.02 -20.18
C GLY A 170 26.11 5.63 -18.89
N ASP A 171 24.79 5.78 -18.77
CA ASP A 171 24.07 6.19 -17.57
C ASP A 171 23.17 5.08 -17.03
N LEU A 172 22.54 5.34 -15.88
CA LEU A 172 21.51 4.49 -15.33
C LEU A 172 20.14 5.14 -15.49
N LEU A 173 19.18 4.34 -15.93
CA LEU A 173 17.77 4.68 -15.95
C LEU A 173 17.08 4.01 -14.79
N VAL A 174 16.10 4.72 -14.22
CA VAL A 174 15.21 4.18 -13.21
C VAL A 174 13.77 4.41 -13.65
N SER A 175 12.92 3.41 -13.45
CA SER A 175 11.47 3.55 -13.62
C SER A 175 10.75 3.59 -12.28
N GLY A 176 9.62 4.29 -12.24
CA GLY A 176 8.72 4.33 -11.11
C GLY A 176 7.27 4.52 -11.55
N PHE A 177 6.31 4.05 -10.76
CA PHE A 177 4.88 4.20 -11.07
C PHE A 177 4.40 5.65 -10.90
N GLY A 178 5.20 6.48 -10.23
CA GLY A 178 4.84 7.85 -9.92
C GLY A 178 4.20 7.97 -8.55
N ARG A 179 3.90 9.20 -8.13
CA ARG A 179 3.34 9.46 -6.81
C ARG A 179 2.00 8.75 -6.64
N LYS A 180 1.90 7.92 -5.60
CA LYS A 180 0.65 7.26 -5.20
C LYS A 180 -0.36 8.31 -4.70
N THR A 181 -1.63 8.16 -5.06
CA THR A 181 -2.73 9.02 -4.57
C THR A 181 -3.47 8.39 -3.38
N GLY A 182 -3.11 7.16 -3.00
CA GLY A 182 -3.62 6.43 -1.85
C GLY A 182 -2.57 5.48 -1.25
N PRO A 183 -2.96 4.59 -0.31
CA PRO A 183 -2.01 3.67 0.33
C PRO A 183 -1.52 2.56 -0.61
N GLU A 184 -2.24 2.31 -1.72
CA GLU A 184 -1.90 1.26 -2.68
C GLU A 184 -1.03 1.77 -3.84
N TRP A 185 -0.01 0.99 -4.21
CA TRP A 185 0.81 1.20 -5.41
C TRP A 185 -0.02 1.26 -6.69
N SER A 186 -1.15 0.57 -6.71
CA SER A 186 -2.10 0.47 -7.82
C SER A 186 -2.76 1.80 -8.20
N SER A 187 -2.70 2.79 -7.30
CA SER A 187 -3.25 4.13 -7.49
C SER A 187 -2.35 5.06 -8.32
N ALA A 188 -1.08 4.68 -8.53
CA ALA A 188 -0.11 5.52 -9.22
C ALA A 188 -0.26 5.43 -10.76
N CYS A 189 -0.67 6.53 -11.40
CA CYS A 189 -0.93 6.57 -12.84
C CYS A 189 0.08 7.40 -13.65
N GLU A 190 0.95 8.16 -12.97
CA GLU A 190 1.88 9.12 -13.58
C GLU A 190 3.32 8.57 -13.61
N GLY A 191 3.47 7.35 -14.14
CA GLY A 191 4.74 6.65 -14.15
C GLY A 191 5.77 7.28 -15.09
N PHE A 192 7.03 6.97 -14.82
CA PHE A 192 8.15 7.62 -15.48
C PHE A 192 9.33 6.68 -15.69
N VAL A 193 10.19 7.07 -16.63
CA VAL A 193 11.56 6.55 -16.76
C VAL A 193 12.50 7.75 -16.80
N VAL A 194 13.48 7.78 -15.91
CA VAL A 194 14.37 8.92 -15.68
C VAL A 194 15.83 8.51 -15.71
N ASN A 195 16.68 9.35 -16.29
CA ASN A 195 18.13 9.21 -16.20
C ASN A 195 18.61 9.74 -14.84
N THR A 196 19.31 8.90 -14.06
CA THR A 196 19.71 9.22 -12.69
C THR A 196 20.79 10.29 -12.61
N ARG A 197 21.59 10.48 -13.67
CA ARG A 197 22.65 11.49 -13.73
C ARG A 197 22.13 12.85 -14.17
N THR A 198 21.32 12.89 -15.22
CA THR A 198 20.87 14.16 -15.83
C THR A 198 19.53 14.65 -15.28
N GLY A 199 18.72 13.76 -14.69
CA GLY A 199 17.34 14.04 -14.30
C GLY A 199 16.35 14.10 -15.47
N GLU A 200 16.81 13.82 -16.70
CA GLU A 200 15.96 13.81 -17.88
C GLU A 200 14.92 12.69 -17.83
N ARG A 201 13.65 13.03 -18.06
CA ARG A 201 12.56 12.06 -18.17
C ARG A 201 12.46 11.57 -19.62
N ILE A 202 12.89 10.33 -19.84
CA ILE A 202 12.84 9.64 -21.13
C ILE A 202 11.41 9.21 -21.46
N ALA A 203 10.62 8.88 -20.43
CA ALA A 203 9.19 8.61 -20.55
C ALA A 203 8.43 9.18 -19.36
N SER A 204 7.18 9.60 -19.56
CA SER A 204 6.29 10.18 -18.55
C SER A 204 4.83 9.85 -18.86
N GLY A 205 3.96 9.85 -17.85
CA GLY A 205 2.56 9.45 -17.99
C GLY A 205 2.37 7.97 -18.33
N VAL A 206 3.35 7.13 -17.97
CA VAL A 206 3.37 5.70 -18.28
C VAL A 206 2.63 4.92 -17.19
N ARG A 207 1.80 3.97 -17.59
CA ARG A 207 0.97 3.18 -16.66
C ARG A 207 1.73 1.97 -16.11
N HIS A 208 2.36 2.15 -14.94
CA HIS A 208 3.15 1.13 -14.25
C HIS A 208 4.35 0.61 -15.06
N PRO A 209 5.38 1.44 -15.35
CA PRO A 209 6.60 0.98 -16.00
C PRO A 209 7.39 0.04 -15.06
N HIS A 210 7.52 -1.24 -15.42
CA HIS A 210 8.05 -2.26 -14.49
C HIS A 210 9.39 -2.88 -14.89
N SER A 211 9.71 -2.92 -16.18
CA SER A 211 10.96 -3.49 -16.70
C SER A 211 11.42 -2.69 -17.91
N LEU A 212 12.73 -2.59 -18.10
CA LEU A 212 13.39 -1.80 -19.13
C LEU A 212 14.37 -2.68 -19.93
N LEU A 213 14.50 -2.42 -21.23
CA LEU A 213 15.43 -3.14 -22.10
C LEU A 213 15.77 -2.31 -23.34
N GLU A 214 16.97 -2.47 -23.88
CA GLU A 214 17.30 -1.96 -25.21
C GLU A 214 16.90 -2.95 -26.31
N VAL A 215 16.10 -2.49 -27.27
CA VAL A 215 15.71 -3.25 -28.46
C VAL A 215 15.88 -2.38 -29.70
N GLY A 216 16.84 -2.75 -30.55
CA GLY A 216 17.12 -2.04 -31.81
C GLY A 216 17.52 -0.56 -31.61
N GLY A 217 18.30 -0.25 -30.56
CA GLY A 217 18.71 1.12 -30.23
C GLY A 217 17.61 1.98 -29.60
N MET A 218 16.43 1.40 -29.33
CA MET A 218 15.32 2.07 -28.66
C MET A 218 15.10 1.50 -27.27
N LEU A 219 14.71 2.36 -26.33
CA LEU A 219 14.34 1.94 -25.00
C LEU A 219 12.94 1.33 -25.02
N ALA A 220 12.86 0.03 -24.76
CA ALA A 220 11.61 -0.70 -24.56
C ALA A 220 11.29 -0.79 -23.06
N TYR A 221 10.00 -0.80 -22.73
CA TYR A 221 9.54 -0.95 -21.36
C TYR A 221 8.19 -1.68 -21.26
N CYS A 222 8.01 -2.40 -20.15
CA CYS A 222 6.74 -3.03 -19.81
C CYS A 222 5.80 -2.00 -19.16
N GLU A 223 4.69 -1.66 -19.82
CA GLU A 223 3.58 -0.90 -19.25
C GLU A 223 2.54 -1.87 -18.67
N SER A 224 2.75 -2.27 -17.42
CA SER A 224 2.14 -3.47 -16.86
C SER A 224 0.63 -3.35 -16.66
N SER A 225 0.13 -2.20 -16.21
CA SER A 225 -1.31 -1.95 -16.03
C SER A 225 -2.08 -2.04 -17.36
N SER A 226 -1.42 -1.71 -18.46
CA SER A 226 -1.97 -1.82 -19.82
C SER A 226 -1.69 -3.17 -20.48
N MET A 227 -0.99 -4.09 -19.82
CA MET A 227 -0.54 -5.38 -20.35
C MET A 227 0.17 -5.22 -21.71
N ALA A 228 1.18 -4.35 -21.76
CA ALA A 228 1.84 -4.01 -23.02
C ALA A 228 3.36 -3.85 -22.91
N LEU A 229 4.06 -4.23 -23.98
CA LEU A 229 5.42 -3.79 -24.27
C LEU A 229 5.34 -2.52 -25.12
N ARG A 230 6.09 -1.48 -24.74
CA ARG A 230 6.14 -0.19 -25.43
C ARG A 230 7.57 0.26 -25.67
N PHE A 231 7.70 1.29 -26.50
CA PHE A 231 8.98 1.88 -26.90
C PHE A 231 8.95 3.39 -26.64
N ALA A 232 9.97 3.91 -25.97
CA ALA A 232 10.07 5.34 -25.70
C ALA A 232 10.10 6.13 -27.01
N GLY A 233 9.31 7.22 -27.08
CA GLY A 233 9.21 8.06 -28.27
C GLY A 233 8.59 7.40 -29.51
N SER A 234 7.95 6.23 -29.37
CA SER A 234 7.37 5.48 -30.50
C SER A 234 5.93 5.05 -30.22
N PRO A 235 5.06 5.01 -31.25
CA PRO A 235 3.72 4.44 -31.11
C PRO A 235 3.73 2.91 -31.07
N ARG A 236 4.88 2.25 -31.31
CA ARG A 236 5.00 0.78 -31.30
C ARG A 236 4.55 0.22 -29.95
N CYS A 237 3.62 -0.72 -30.02
CA CYS A 237 3.04 -1.35 -28.85
C CYS A 237 2.68 -2.79 -29.18
N GLN A 238 3.04 -3.73 -28.30
CA GLN A 238 2.59 -5.11 -28.38
C GLN A 238 1.78 -5.44 -27.12
N LYS A 239 0.54 -5.89 -27.30
CA LYS A 239 -0.30 -6.39 -26.20
C LYS A 239 0.18 -7.77 -25.77
N LEU A 240 0.15 -7.99 -24.46
CA LEU A 240 0.69 -9.16 -23.79
C LEU A 240 -0.43 -9.89 -23.04
N PRO A 241 -0.27 -11.20 -22.78
CA PRO A 241 -1.33 -12.04 -22.20
C PRO A 241 -1.57 -11.80 -20.69
N GLY A 242 -0.86 -10.87 -20.04
CA GLY A 242 -1.02 -10.58 -18.61
C GLY A 242 -0.22 -9.36 -18.14
N TYR A 243 -0.12 -9.20 -16.82
CA TYR A 243 0.61 -8.09 -16.20
C TYR A 243 2.10 -8.21 -16.49
N ALA A 244 2.62 -7.37 -17.38
CA ALA A 244 3.96 -7.50 -17.94
C ALA A 244 5.05 -7.11 -16.92
N ARG A 245 6.04 -7.97 -16.71
CA ARG A 245 7.18 -7.74 -15.81
C ARG A 245 8.24 -8.82 -16.03
N GLY A 246 9.50 -8.45 -15.94
CA GLY A 246 10.61 -9.24 -16.45
C GLY A 246 10.72 -9.07 -17.96
N LEU A 247 11.89 -8.63 -18.42
CA LEU A 247 12.13 -8.31 -19.82
C LEU A 247 13.60 -8.58 -20.14
N CYS A 248 13.87 -9.47 -21.10
CA CYS A 248 15.23 -9.73 -21.53
C CYS A 248 15.31 -10.02 -23.03
N ARG A 249 16.54 -10.11 -23.55
CA ARG A 249 16.81 -10.37 -24.97
C ARG A 249 17.89 -11.44 -25.11
N ILE A 250 17.67 -12.37 -26.04
CA ILE A 250 18.67 -13.34 -26.47
C ILE A 250 18.66 -13.36 -28.00
N GLY A 251 19.79 -12.98 -28.61
CA GLY A 251 19.88 -12.84 -30.07
C GLY A 251 18.88 -11.81 -30.61
N ASN A 252 17.99 -12.24 -31.52
CA ASN A 252 16.92 -11.41 -32.09
C ASN A 252 15.58 -11.54 -31.34
N ASP A 253 15.50 -12.42 -30.34
CA ASP A 253 14.27 -12.67 -29.60
C ASP A 253 14.23 -11.81 -28.33
N VAL A 254 13.07 -11.20 -28.09
CA VAL A 254 12.73 -10.47 -26.88
C VAL A 254 11.77 -11.33 -26.07
N PHE A 255 12.10 -11.56 -24.80
CA PHE A 255 11.28 -12.34 -23.89
C PHE A 255 10.62 -11.40 -22.89
N VAL A 256 9.30 -11.44 -22.82
CA VAL A 256 8.51 -10.64 -21.88
C VAL A 256 7.74 -11.59 -20.99
N ALA A 257 8.03 -11.57 -19.70
CA ALA A 257 7.23 -12.31 -18.75
C ALA A 257 5.96 -11.52 -18.41
N THR A 258 4.89 -12.26 -18.15
CA THR A 258 3.62 -11.75 -17.66
C THR A 258 3.19 -12.52 -16.45
N SER A 259 2.35 -11.90 -15.64
CA SER A 259 1.79 -12.55 -14.46
C SER A 259 0.30 -12.37 -14.39
N ARG A 260 -0.33 -13.26 -13.62
CA ARG A 260 -1.75 -13.21 -13.35
C ARG A 260 -2.04 -12.12 -12.33
N GLY A 261 -3.15 -11.41 -12.50
CA GLY A 261 -3.63 -10.44 -11.51
C GLY A 261 -3.84 -11.10 -10.13
N ARG A 262 -3.92 -10.28 -9.08
CA ARG A 262 -4.12 -10.73 -7.70
C ARG A 262 -5.26 -9.97 -7.04
N ARG A 263 -5.93 -10.62 -6.07
CA ARG A 263 -6.98 -10.01 -5.23
C ARG A 263 -6.40 -9.30 -4.01
N VAL A 264 -5.18 -9.65 -3.61
CA VAL A 264 -4.52 -9.10 -2.41
C VAL A 264 -3.08 -8.71 -2.76
N SER A 265 -2.69 -7.50 -2.36
CA SER A 265 -1.35 -6.94 -2.55
C SER A 265 -0.31 -7.69 -1.73
N LYS A 266 0.83 -8.04 -2.34
CA LYS A 266 1.96 -8.69 -1.65
C LYS A 266 2.62 -7.80 -0.59
N SER A 267 2.85 -6.52 -0.91
CA SER A 267 3.59 -5.60 -0.04
C SER A 267 2.75 -4.94 1.06
N THR A 268 1.42 -4.90 0.88
CA THR A 268 0.50 -4.21 1.79
C THR A 268 -0.53 -5.10 2.45
N GLY A 269 -0.76 -6.31 1.93
CA GLY A 269 -1.86 -7.18 2.38
C GLY A 269 -3.26 -6.63 2.10
N ALA A 270 -3.37 -5.49 1.40
CA ALA A 270 -4.65 -4.86 1.06
C ALA A 270 -5.33 -5.55 -0.12
N LEU A 271 -6.67 -5.54 -0.16
CA LEU A 271 -7.45 -6.03 -1.30
C LEU A 271 -7.19 -5.13 -2.52
N THR A 272 -6.64 -5.69 -3.60
CA THR A 272 -6.40 -4.95 -4.84
C THR A 272 -7.50 -5.25 -5.85
N THR A 273 -8.11 -4.21 -6.40
CA THR A 273 -9.11 -4.31 -7.48
C THR A 273 -8.48 -4.31 -8.88
N LEU A 274 -7.15 -4.17 -8.99
CA LEU A 274 -6.48 -4.19 -10.28
C LEU A 274 -6.62 -5.58 -10.93
N HIS A 275 -7.31 -5.61 -12.07
CA HIS A 275 -7.59 -6.81 -12.86
C HIS A 275 -8.54 -7.83 -12.21
N ASP A 276 -9.32 -7.42 -11.21
CA ASP A 276 -10.47 -8.16 -10.70
C ASP A 276 -11.74 -7.66 -11.42
N THR A 277 -12.22 -8.42 -12.42
CA THR A 277 -13.47 -8.11 -13.14
C THR A 277 -14.71 -8.75 -12.47
N GLY A 278 -14.56 -9.25 -11.23
CA GLY A 278 -15.66 -9.77 -10.43
C GLY A 278 -15.90 -11.28 -10.55
N GLU A 279 -15.35 -11.96 -11.55
CA GLU A 279 -15.49 -13.43 -11.69
C GLU A 279 -14.14 -14.16 -11.88
N GLU A 280 -13.15 -13.58 -12.59
CA GLU A 280 -11.80 -14.16 -12.74
C GLU A 280 -10.68 -13.11 -12.64
N LEU A 281 -9.55 -13.50 -12.03
CA LEU A 281 -8.29 -12.75 -12.05
C LEU A 281 -7.77 -12.66 -13.49
N ALA A 282 -7.65 -11.44 -14.05
CA ALA A 282 -7.23 -11.28 -15.45
C ALA A 282 -5.73 -11.56 -15.66
N GLY A 283 -5.41 -12.01 -16.88
CA GLY A 283 -4.04 -12.25 -17.34
C GLY A 283 -3.52 -13.67 -17.08
N ARG A 284 -2.41 -14.02 -17.74
CA ARG A 284 -1.73 -15.32 -17.64
C ARG A 284 -0.31 -15.15 -17.08
N CYS A 285 0.12 -16.12 -16.29
CA CYS A 285 1.53 -16.24 -15.91
C CYS A 285 2.26 -16.99 -17.03
N SER A 286 3.06 -16.27 -17.83
CA SER A 286 3.67 -16.81 -19.04
C SER A 286 4.91 -16.03 -19.45
N ILE A 287 5.70 -16.56 -20.38
CA ILE A 287 6.73 -15.82 -21.10
C ILE A 287 6.31 -15.75 -22.57
N ALA A 288 6.11 -14.54 -23.07
CA ALA A 288 5.93 -14.29 -24.50
C ALA A 288 7.30 -14.09 -25.16
N ARG A 289 7.57 -14.84 -26.23
CA ARG A 289 8.74 -14.65 -27.10
C ARG A 289 8.33 -13.84 -28.31
N LEU A 290 8.97 -12.69 -28.52
CA LEU A 290 8.70 -11.76 -29.60
C LEU A 290 9.94 -11.63 -30.48
N SER A 291 9.74 -11.43 -31.79
CA SER A 291 10.83 -10.96 -32.66
C SER A 291 11.12 -9.48 -32.37
N ALA A 292 12.39 -9.10 -32.21
CA ALA A 292 12.79 -7.70 -31.99
C ALA A 292 12.35 -6.76 -33.14
N ASP A 293 12.31 -7.28 -34.37
CA ASP A 293 11.97 -6.51 -35.56
C ASP A 293 10.46 -6.28 -35.66
N ALA A 294 9.68 -7.36 -35.66
CA ALA A 294 8.24 -7.32 -35.89
C ALA A 294 7.41 -7.03 -34.62
N LEU A 295 7.95 -7.32 -33.44
CA LEU A 295 7.24 -7.40 -32.15
C LEU A 295 6.05 -8.36 -32.13
N ALA A 296 5.86 -9.15 -33.19
CA ALA A 296 4.89 -10.22 -33.19
C ALA A 296 5.30 -11.29 -32.18
N ILE A 297 4.32 -11.74 -31.39
CA ILE A 297 4.48 -12.87 -30.49
C ILE A 297 4.64 -14.13 -31.34
N ALA A 298 5.82 -14.73 -31.28
CA ALA A 298 6.16 -15.98 -31.95
C ALA A 298 5.73 -17.19 -31.12
N ASP A 299 5.83 -17.09 -29.79
CA ASP A 299 5.48 -18.16 -28.86
C ASP A 299 5.02 -17.60 -27.51
N VAL A 300 4.20 -18.37 -26.78
CA VAL A 300 3.77 -18.08 -25.40
C VAL A 300 3.95 -19.34 -24.56
N ILE A 301 4.87 -19.26 -23.61
CA ILE A 301 5.27 -20.37 -22.76
C ILE A 301 4.56 -20.21 -21.42
N GLU A 302 3.69 -21.16 -21.08
CA GLU A 302 2.88 -21.11 -19.86
C GLU A 302 3.73 -21.38 -18.62
N LEU A 303 3.66 -20.47 -17.64
CA LEU A 303 4.33 -20.59 -16.34
C LEU A 303 3.37 -20.84 -15.18
N GLY A 304 2.06 -20.83 -15.45
CA GLY A 304 1.01 -21.07 -14.45
C GLY A 304 1.22 -22.29 -13.54
N PRO A 305 1.70 -23.44 -14.04
CA PRO A 305 2.00 -24.60 -13.20
C PRO A 305 3.07 -24.35 -12.14
N TYR A 306 4.05 -23.48 -12.42
CA TYR A 306 5.19 -23.21 -11.53
C TYR A 306 4.95 -22.03 -10.59
N GLY A 307 4.08 -21.09 -10.98
CA GLY A 307 3.75 -19.93 -10.17
C GLY A 307 2.75 -19.00 -10.85
N ALA A 308 2.14 -18.11 -10.07
CA ALA A 308 1.22 -17.09 -10.60
C ALA A 308 1.93 -15.80 -11.04
N GLU A 309 3.17 -15.64 -10.60
CA GLU A 309 3.85 -14.36 -10.52
C GLU A 309 5.36 -14.52 -10.83
N VAL A 310 5.78 -14.01 -11.99
CA VAL A 310 7.20 -13.82 -12.40
C VAL A 310 7.64 -12.44 -11.97
N TYR A 311 8.90 -12.22 -11.60
CA TYR A 311 9.37 -10.87 -11.28
C TYR A 311 10.39 -10.35 -12.30
N ASP A 312 11.40 -11.14 -12.61
CA ASP A 312 12.53 -10.73 -13.44
C ASP A 312 13.00 -11.86 -14.35
N LEU A 313 13.69 -11.47 -15.43
CA LEU A 313 14.24 -12.37 -16.44
C LEU A 313 15.71 -12.03 -16.66
N LEU A 314 16.59 -13.02 -16.50
CA LEU A 314 18.02 -12.87 -16.71
C LEU A 314 18.52 -13.88 -17.76
N PRO A 315 19.11 -13.44 -18.88
CA PRO A 315 19.80 -14.33 -19.80
C PRO A 315 20.98 -15.02 -19.12
N VAL A 316 21.07 -16.34 -19.24
CA VAL A 316 22.12 -17.15 -18.62
C VAL A 316 22.63 -18.23 -19.58
N THR A 317 23.80 -18.76 -19.26
CA THR A 317 24.50 -19.80 -20.00
C THR A 317 25.16 -20.76 -19.01
N ASP A 318 25.60 -21.93 -19.51
CA ASP A 318 26.35 -22.94 -18.74
C ASP A 318 25.63 -23.36 -17.43
N VAL A 319 24.33 -23.64 -17.54
CA VAL A 319 23.44 -23.95 -16.41
C VAL A 319 23.28 -25.46 -16.16
N GLU A 320 24.01 -26.31 -16.89
CA GLU A 320 23.89 -27.77 -16.85
C GLU A 320 24.26 -28.34 -15.48
N SER A 321 25.18 -27.70 -14.77
CA SER A 321 25.61 -28.05 -13.42
C SER A 321 24.71 -27.51 -12.31
N TRP A 322 23.71 -26.70 -12.63
CA TRP A 322 22.83 -26.13 -11.62
C TRP A 322 21.92 -27.23 -11.02
N PRO A 323 21.62 -27.14 -9.72
CA PRO A 323 20.79 -28.12 -9.05
C PRO A 323 19.35 -28.01 -9.57
N VAL A 324 18.78 -29.14 -10.00
CA VAL A 324 17.42 -29.22 -10.56
C VAL A 324 16.58 -30.09 -9.64
N SER A 325 15.40 -29.59 -9.28
CA SER A 325 14.44 -30.34 -8.49
C SER A 325 13.65 -31.31 -9.37
N ASP A 326 13.37 -32.50 -8.83
CA ASP A 326 12.46 -33.45 -9.47
C ASP A 326 11.03 -32.89 -9.45
N GLU A 327 10.28 -33.13 -10.53
CA GLU A 327 8.94 -32.58 -10.68
C GLU A 327 8.00 -33.01 -9.55
N LEU A 328 8.01 -34.29 -9.19
CA LEU A 328 7.17 -34.79 -8.09
C LEU A 328 7.63 -34.24 -6.74
N ALA A 329 8.94 -34.09 -6.55
CA ALA A 329 9.51 -33.58 -5.31
C ALA A 329 9.03 -32.17 -4.97
N TRP A 330 9.08 -31.23 -5.92
CA TRP A 330 8.64 -29.85 -5.65
C TRP A 330 7.11 -29.75 -5.58
N HIS A 331 6.35 -30.54 -6.36
CA HIS A 331 4.90 -30.58 -6.23
C HIS A 331 4.47 -31.08 -4.84
N ASP A 332 5.08 -32.17 -4.36
CA ASP A 332 4.81 -32.71 -3.03
C ASP A 332 5.20 -31.72 -1.92
N ALA A 333 6.32 -31.01 -2.08
CA ALA A 333 6.73 -29.96 -1.16
C ALA A 333 5.70 -28.81 -1.11
N ALA A 334 5.26 -28.34 -2.28
CA ALA A 334 4.24 -27.30 -2.40
C ALA A 334 2.89 -27.73 -1.79
N LEU A 335 2.47 -28.99 -1.99
CA LEU A 335 1.25 -29.54 -1.39
C LEU A 335 1.34 -29.61 0.14
N ARG A 336 2.50 -30.03 0.68
CA ARG A 336 2.75 -30.00 2.14
C ARG A 336 2.72 -28.57 2.67
N GLY A 337 3.35 -27.62 1.98
CA GLY A 337 3.33 -26.20 2.35
C GLY A 337 1.92 -25.62 2.37
N LEU A 338 1.11 -25.92 1.34
CA LEU A 338 -0.28 -25.52 1.28
C LEU A 338 -1.12 -26.09 2.44
N ARG A 339 -0.86 -27.34 2.82
CA ARG A 339 -1.52 -27.99 3.97
C ARG A 339 -1.20 -27.28 5.29
N VAL A 340 0.07 -26.98 5.54
CA VAL A 340 0.49 -26.24 6.75
C VAL A 340 -0.17 -24.86 6.80
N ASN A 341 -0.17 -24.11 5.69
CA ASN A 341 -0.82 -22.81 5.62
C ASN A 341 -2.33 -22.89 5.89
N PHE A 342 -2.99 -23.92 5.36
CA PHE A 342 -4.40 -24.17 5.61
C PHE A 342 -4.69 -24.43 7.10
N ASP A 343 -3.86 -25.24 7.75
CA ASP A 343 -3.99 -25.56 9.17
C ASP A 343 -3.76 -24.30 10.05
N GLU A 344 -2.76 -23.48 9.74
CA GLU A 344 -2.48 -22.20 10.42
C GLU A 344 -3.64 -21.19 10.27
N ARG A 345 -4.21 -21.09 9.06
CA ARG A 345 -5.41 -20.26 8.82
C ARG A 345 -6.61 -20.80 9.61
N GLY A 346 -6.79 -22.12 9.68
CA GLY A 346 -7.83 -22.75 10.49
C GLY A 346 -7.71 -22.40 11.98
N ALA A 347 -6.49 -22.41 12.52
CA ALA A 347 -6.22 -21.98 13.89
C ALA A 347 -6.54 -20.49 14.10
N THR A 348 -6.15 -19.63 13.15
CA THR A 348 -6.42 -18.18 13.20
C THR A 348 -7.92 -17.89 13.16
N ILE A 349 -8.66 -18.54 12.24
CA ILE A 349 -10.12 -18.41 12.14
C ILE A 349 -10.79 -18.83 13.45
N SER A 350 -10.33 -19.93 14.06
CA SER A 350 -10.86 -20.40 15.34
C SER A 350 -10.63 -19.38 16.46
N SER A 351 -9.44 -18.76 16.51
CA SER A 351 -9.11 -17.70 17.47
C SER A 351 -10.00 -16.45 17.27
N LEU A 352 -10.12 -15.97 16.03
CA LEU A 352 -10.99 -14.84 15.69
C LEU A 352 -12.45 -15.12 16.02
N HIS A 353 -12.93 -16.34 15.80
CA HIS A 353 -14.28 -16.73 16.17
C HIS A 353 -14.51 -16.62 17.69
N ILE A 354 -13.56 -17.05 18.51
CA ILE A 354 -13.61 -16.88 19.97
C ILE A 354 -13.67 -15.39 20.33
N GLU A 355 -12.84 -14.55 19.71
CA GLU A 355 -12.84 -13.10 19.95
C GLU A 355 -14.17 -12.45 19.58
N VAL A 356 -14.77 -12.81 18.43
CA VAL A 356 -16.08 -12.33 18.01
C VAL A 356 -17.15 -12.72 19.05
N VAL A 357 -17.16 -13.97 19.51
CA VAL A 357 -18.09 -14.41 20.56
C VAL A 357 -17.92 -13.60 21.86
N HIS A 358 -16.70 -13.26 22.24
CA HIS A 358 -16.45 -12.40 23.41
C HIS A 358 -16.99 -10.97 23.19
N ARG A 359 -16.77 -10.39 22.00
CA ARG A 359 -17.28 -9.06 21.65
C ARG A 359 -18.81 -9.05 21.61
N ASP A 360 -19.44 -10.08 21.06
CA ASP A 360 -20.91 -10.20 21.03
C ASP A 360 -21.50 -10.24 22.45
N ARG A 361 -20.86 -10.96 23.37
CA ARG A 361 -21.26 -10.94 24.79
C ARG A 361 -21.12 -9.56 25.43
N ALA A 362 -20.03 -8.85 25.14
CA ALA A 362 -19.82 -7.50 25.65
C ALA A 362 -20.86 -6.50 25.10
N VAL A 363 -21.20 -6.61 23.80
CA VAL A 363 -22.26 -5.82 23.17
C VAL A 363 -23.61 -6.12 23.81
N ALA A 364 -23.95 -7.40 24.03
CA ALA A 364 -25.19 -7.79 24.67
C ALA A 364 -25.30 -7.21 26.10
N TRP A 365 -24.22 -7.25 26.88
CA TRP A 365 -24.18 -6.65 28.21
C TRP A 365 -24.36 -5.13 28.17
N LEU A 366 -23.67 -4.44 27.25
CA LEU A 366 -23.84 -3.00 27.06
C LEU A 366 -25.27 -2.63 26.69
N HIS A 367 -25.93 -3.41 25.81
CA HIS A 367 -27.34 -3.21 25.48
C HIS A 367 -28.25 -3.34 26.71
N GLU A 368 -28.01 -4.30 27.60
CA GLU A 368 -28.79 -4.45 28.84
C GLU A 368 -28.61 -3.24 29.76
N GLU A 369 -27.38 -2.75 29.93
CA GLU A 369 -27.10 -1.56 30.74
C GLU A 369 -27.71 -0.28 30.16
N VAL A 370 -27.70 -0.13 28.83
CA VAL A 370 -28.40 0.98 28.16
C VAL A 370 -29.90 0.89 28.43
N ALA A 371 -30.52 -0.29 28.31
CA ALA A 371 -31.94 -0.46 28.57
C ALA A 371 -32.34 -0.10 30.01
N LYS A 372 -31.53 -0.44 31.02
CA LYS A 372 -31.74 -0.04 32.42
C LYS A 372 -31.66 1.48 32.62
N ARG A 373 -30.69 2.12 31.95
CA ARG A 373 -30.54 3.58 31.99
C ARG A 373 -31.72 4.27 31.33
N ASP A 374 -32.21 3.76 30.21
CA ASP A 374 -33.38 4.32 29.51
C ASP A 374 -34.64 4.27 30.40
N GLN A 375 -34.87 3.17 31.12
CA GLN A 375 -35.96 3.08 32.10
C GLN A 375 -35.81 4.12 33.23
N THR A 376 -34.59 4.34 33.71
CA THR A 376 -34.31 5.33 34.76
C THR A 376 -34.57 6.75 34.26
N ILE A 377 -34.15 7.07 33.03
CA ILE A 377 -34.40 8.36 32.39
C ILE A 377 -35.91 8.59 32.22
N ALA A 378 -36.65 7.58 31.76
CA ALA A 378 -38.11 7.67 31.61
C ALA A 378 -38.81 7.96 32.95
N TRP A 379 -38.40 7.29 34.03
CA TRP A 379 -38.93 7.55 35.36
C TRP A 379 -38.62 8.98 35.85
N LEU A 380 -37.37 9.44 35.67
CA LEU A 380 -36.98 10.81 36.02
C LEU A 380 -37.78 11.86 35.22
N HIS A 381 -38.01 11.63 33.93
CA HIS A 381 -38.84 12.52 33.10
C HIS A 381 -40.28 12.62 33.64
N GLU A 382 -40.87 11.51 34.10
CA GLU A 382 -42.21 11.53 34.69
C GLU A 382 -42.26 12.34 36.00
N GLU A 383 -41.27 12.18 36.86
CA GLU A 383 -41.17 12.93 38.12
C GLU A 383 -40.96 14.43 37.89
N VAL A 384 -40.12 14.81 36.92
CA VAL A 384 -39.98 16.21 36.51
C VAL A 384 -41.32 16.76 36.00
N ALA A 385 -42.03 16.03 35.15
CA ALA A 385 -43.33 16.46 34.63
C ALA A 385 -44.42 16.59 35.71
N LYS A 386 -44.35 15.79 36.79
CA LYS A 386 -45.22 15.97 37.98
C LYS A 386 -44.83 17.22 38.76
N GLY A 387 -43.53 17.45 38.97
CA GLY A 387 -43.01 18.65 39.62
C GLY A 387 -43.43 19.93 38.91
N ASP A 388 -43.27 19.98 37.58
CA ASP A 388 -43.63 21.15 36.75
C ASP A 388 -45.13 21.47 36.82
N ARG A 389 -46.00 20.43 36.82
CA ARG A 389 -47.45 20.61 37.00
C ARG A 389 -47.79 21.19 38.37
N ARG A 390 -47.18 20.66 39.44
CA ARG A 390 -47.41 21.18 40.80
C ARG A 390 -47.01 22.64 40.91
N LEU A 391 -45.83 23.00 40.38
CA LEU A 391 -45.37 24.38 40.37
C LEU A 391 -46.30 25.30 39.57
N HIS A 392 -46.78 24.87 38.41
CA HIS A 392 -47.77 25.64 37.64
C HIS A 392 -49.07 25.87 38.42
N GLU A 393 -49.59 24.85 39.12
CA GLU A 393 -50.78 24.98 39.95
C GLU A 393 -50.58 25.94 41.14
N GLU A 394 -49.41 25.89 41.78
CA GLU A 394 -49.05 26.81 42.86
C GLU A 394 -48.94 28.25 42.36
N VAL A 395 -48.27 28.47 41.23
CA VAL A 395 -48.16 29.79 40.59
C VAL A 395 -49.56 30.32 40.23
N ALA A 396 -50.44 29.51 39.64
CA ALA A 396 -51.80 29.93 39.29
C ALA A 396 -52.62 30.38 40.52
N LYS A 397 -52.47 29.70 41.67
CA LYS A 397 -53.13 30.10 42.93
C LYS A 397 -52.56 31.41 43.48
N LEU A 398 -51.24 31.60 43.40
CA LEU A 398 -50.60 32.85 43.80
C LEU A 398 -51.05 34.01 42.90
N ASP A 399 -51.16 33.80 41.60
CA ASP A 399 -51.65 34.81 40.66
C ASP A 399 -53.09 35.23 40.97
N GLN A 400 -53.98 34.28 41.29
CA GLN A 400 -55.34 34.58 41.75
C GLN A 400 -55.35 35.42 43.04
N THR A 401 -54.46 35.09 43.99
CA THR A 401 -54.32 35.82 45.25
C THR A 401 -53.82 37.25 45.01
N ILE A 402 -52.81 37.41 44.14
CA ILE A 402 -52.28 38.72 43.74
C ILE A 402 -53.37 39.56 43.06
N ALA A 403 -54.14 38.96 42.15
CA ALA A 403 -55.24 39.65 41.48
C ALA A 403 -56.31 40.15 42.48
N TRP A 404 -56.68 39.32 43.46
CA TRP A 404 -57.60 39.71 44.52
C TRP A 404 -57.03 40.85 45.38
N LEU A 405 -55.75 40.76 45.77
CA LEU A 405 -55.08 41.82 46.54
C LEU A 405 -55.02 43.13 45.75
N HIS A 406 -54.74 43.08 44.44
CA HIS A 406 -54.77 44.26 43.57
C HIS A 406 -56.15 44.92 43.52
N GLU A 407 -57.23 44.13 43.46
CA GLU A 407 -58.60 44.67 43.49
C GLU A 407 -58.92 45.36 44.82
N GLU A 408 -58.51 44.77 45.94
CA GLU A 408 -58.68 45.35 47.27
C GLU A 408 -57.87 46.63 47.47
N VAL A 409 -56.63 46.67 46.97
CA VAL A 409 -55.82 47.90 46.94
C VAL A 409 -56.52 48.97 46.11
N ALA A 410 -57.00 48.64 44.91
CA ALA A 410 -57.71 49.59 44.06
C ALA A 410 -59.03 50.12 44.66
N LYS A 411 -59.70 49.33 45.53
CA LYS A 411 -60.85 49.81 46.32
C LYS A 411 -60.41 50.79 47.40
N ARG A 412 -59.34 50.46 48.14
CA ARG A 412 -58.77 51.34 49.18
C ARG A 412 -58.27 52.66 48.60
N ASP A 413 -57.60 52.63 47.46
CA ASP A 413 -57.12 53.83 46.77
C ASP A 413 -58.27 54.76 46.38
N ARG A 414 -59.39 54.22 45.89
CA ARG A 414 -60.62 55.00 45.63
C ARG A 414 -61.18 55.65 46.89
N THR A 415 -61.21 54.92 48.01
CA THR A 415 -61.65 55.45 49.29
C THR A 415 -60.72 56.57 49.79
N ILE A 416 -59.41 56.38 49.68
CA ILE A 416 -58.41 57.41 50.04
C ILE A 416 -58.58 58.65 49.18
N ALA A 417 -58.75 58.50 47.86
CA ALA A 417 -58.98 59.63 46.96
C ALA A 417 -60.28 60.39 47.31
N TRP A 418 -61.35 59.68 47.66
CA TRP A 418 -62.59 60.30 48.15
C TRP A 418 -62.37 61.07 49.45
N LEU A 419 -61.70 60.47 50.43
CA LEU A 419 -61.36 61.13 51.70
C LEU A 419 -60.47 62.36 51.50
N HIS A 420 -59.48 62.30 50.60
CA HIS A 420 -58.65 63.46 50.24
C HIS A 420 -59.50 64.58 49.61
N GLY A 421 -60.48 64.25 48.78
CA GLY A 421 -61.43 65.23 48.22
C GLY A 421 -62.28 65.92 49.30
N GLU A 422 -62.81 65.14 50.25
CA GLU A 422 -63.56 65.67 51.41
C GLU A 422 -62.70 66.59 52.29
N VAL A 423 -61.45 66.19 52.58
CA VAL A 423 -60.51 67.01 53.34
C VAL A 423 -60.22 68.32 52.59
N ALA A 424 -59.93 68.26 51.29
CA ALA A 424 -59.68 69.46 50.49
C ALA A 424 -60.89 70.41 50.46
N ALA A 425 -62.11 69.88 50.37
CA ALA A 425 -63.34 70.68 50.44
C ALA A 425 -63.52 71.36 51.82
N ARG A 426 -63.24 70.62 52.90
CA ARG A 426 -63.23 71.18 54.26
C ARG A 426 -62.17 72.26 54.45
N ASP A 427 -60.97 72.04 53.93
CA ASP A 427 -59.88 73.02 53.99
C ASP A 427 -60.23 74.31 53.23
N GLN A 428 -60.88 74.20 52.06
CA GLN A 428 -61.41 75.37 51.33
C GLN A 428 -62.48 76.11 52.12
N THR A 429 -63.38 75.39 52.80
CA THR A 429 -64.42 75.98 53.65
C THR A 429 -63.81 76.73 54.84
N ILE A 430 -62.79 76.14 55.49
CA ILE A 430 -62.05 76.77 56.58
C ILE A 430 -61.29 78.01 56.09
N ALA A 431 -60.65 77.93 54.93
CA ALA A 431 -59.95 79.07 54.32
C ALA A 431 -60.92 80.21 53.95
N GLY A 432 -62.09 79.89 53.40
CA GLY A 432 -63.17 80.84 53.13
C GLY A 432 -63.68 81.53 54.41
N GLY A 433 -63.96 80.75 55.46
CA GLY A 433 -64.35 81.29 56.76
C GLY A 433 -63.24 82.11 57.44
N ARG A 434 -61.97 81.83 57.15
CA ARG A 434 -60.84 82.67 57.59
C ARG A 434 -60.79 84.00 56.84
N ASN A 435 -61.07 84.00 55.53
CA ASN A 435 -61.18 85.22 54.72
C ASN A 435 -62.37 86.09 55.14
N GLU A 436 -63.49 85.49 55.57
CA GLU A 436 -64.61 86.22 56.19
C GLU A 436 -64.23 86.81 57.56
N ARG A 437 -63.44 86.09 58.37
CA ARG A 437 -62.90 86.64 59.64
C ARG A 437 -61.86 87.74 59.44
N SER A 438 -60.98 87.65 58.44
CA SER A 438 -60.04 88.75 58.14
C SER A 438 -60.71 89.93 57.42
N GLY A 439 -61.95 89.79 56.96
CA GLY A 439 -62.81 90.90 56.53
C GLY A 439 -63.52 91.63 57.69
N ASP A 440 -63.60 91.03 58.87
CA ASP A 440 -64.32 91.58 60.05
C ASP A 440 -63.36 92.06 61.17
N GLU A 441 -62.06 91.79 61.05
CA GLU A 441 -60.98 92.42 61.87
C GLU A 441 -60.35 93.63 61.15
N GLY A 442 -61.18 94.36 60.40
CA GLY A 442 -60.84 95.63 59.77
C GLY A 442 -61.77 96.76 60.23
N LYS A 443 -61.87 96.99 61.55
CA LYS A 443 -62.33 98.28 62.12
C LYS A 443 -61.60 98.63 63.39
#